data_AF-R1HTN1-F1
#
_entry.id   AF-R1HTN1-F1
#
_cell.length_a   1.000
_cell.length_b   1.000
_cell.length_c   1.000
_cell.angle_alpha   90.00
_cell.angle_beta   90.00
_cell.angle_gamma   90.00
#
_symmetry.space_group_name_H-M   'P 1'
#
loop_
_entity.id
_entity.type
_entity.pdbx_description
1 polymer ?
#
loop_
_entity_poly.entity_id
_entity_poly.type
_entity_poly.pdbx_seq_one_letter_code
_entity_poly.pdbx_strand_id
1 'polypeptide(L)'
;MPRKPGRPEKRPCAGRSTSTGQPCKNSAIRGGTVCTVHGGRAPQVAAKAAVRAELENWGLGDTNVDPGEVLLKLVSQSAARAERYARLLEEAYDAAERLKTAHEAELLLVEDEPDGWDDEERPERAATQAARADLRRIFSVGGVAALVGHTYDSSKDGGIYATGEQIRGLADLEAKERDRCANFAAKAVAAGLATRQVELAERQGALVAQLVLAVFDELGLTDEQREAAPDVLERHLRLVAS
;
A
#
# COMPACT_ATOMS: atom_id res chain seq x y z
N MET A 1 -22.87 3.99 -5.90
CA MET A 1 -22.84 3.02 -4.78
C MET A 1 -21.99 1.84 -5.19
N PRO A 2 -20.95 1.45 -4.41
CA PRO A 2 -20.18 0.26 -4.73
C PRO A 2 -21.11 -0.97 -4.69
N ARG A 3 -21.05 -1.81 -5.72
CA ARG A 3 -21.85 -3.05 -5.79
C ARG A 3 -21.53 -3.89 -4.56
N LYS A 4 -22.55 -4.37 -3.84
CA LYS A 4 -22.34 -5.37 -2.78
C LYS A 4 -21.56 -6.55 -3.38
N PRO A 5 -20.43 -6.98 -2.78
CA PRO A 5 -19.69 -8.13 -3.28
C PRO A 5 -20.66 -9.32 -3.33
N GLY A 6 -20.78 -9.93 -4.51
CA GLY A 6 -21.63 -11.09 -4.71
C GLY A 6 -21.22 -12.21 -3.77
N ARG A 7 -22.18 -12.96 -3.23
CA ARG A 7 -21.89 -14.13 -2.39
C ARG A 7 -21.00 -15.07 -3.22
N PRO A 8 -19.81 -15.48 -2.73
CA PRO A 8 -18.89 -16.27 -3.53
C PRO A 8 -19.54 -17.58 -3.96
N GLU A 9 -19.36 -17.91 -5.24
CA GLU A 9 -19.92 -19.10 -5.86
C GLU A 9 -19.28 -20.36 -5.26
N LYS A 10 -20.11 -21.34 -4.88
CA LYS A 10 -19.62 -22.57 -4.25
C LYS A 10 -18.95 -23.45 -5.30
N ARG A 11 -17.62 -23.56 -5.24
CA ARG A 11 -16.83 -24.43 -6.12
C ARG A 11 -16.91 -25.91 -5.67
N PRO A 12 -16.98 -26.88 -6.60
CA PRO A 12 -16.91 -28.30 -6.25
C PRO A 12 -15.52 -28.69 -5.75
N CYS A 13 -15.45 -29.72 -4.91
CA CYS A 13 -14.19 -30.27 -4.42
C CYS A 13 -13.41 -30.98 -5.54
N ALA A 14 -12.11 -30.69 -5.65
CA ALA A 14 -11.20 -31.31 -6.62
C ALA A 14 -10.79 -32.76 -6.24
N GLY A 15 -11.05 -33.19 -5.01
CA GLY A 15 -10.74 -34.55 -4.54
C GLY A 15 -11.60 -35.65 -5.17
N ARG A 16 -11.14 -36.91 -5.08
CA ARG A 16 -11.86 -38.11 -5.50
C ARG A 16 -12.10 -39.03 -4.31
N SER A 17 -13.24 -39.72 -4.32
CA SER A 17 -13.57 -40.72 -3.31
C SER A 17 -12.57 -41.87 -3.36
N THR A 18 -11.97 -42.22 -2.23
CA THR A 18 -11.05 -43.35 -2.10
C THR A 18 -11.73 -44.70 -2.25
N SER A 19 -13.03 -44.81 -1.93
CA SER A 19 -13.80 -46.06 -2.03
C SER A 19 -14.36 -46.33 -3.42
N THR A 20 -14.64 -45.30 -4.22
CA THR A 20 -15.29 -45.44 -5.53
C THR A 20 -14.47 -44.91 -6.71
N GLY A 21 -13.39 -44.16 -6.46
CA GLY A 21 -12.59 -43.46 -7.48
C GLY A 21 -13.30 -42.28 -8.15
N GLN A 22 -14.59 -42.08 -7.87
CA GLN A 22 -15.42 -41.05 -8.50
C GLN A 22 -15.12 -39.65 -7.95
N PRO A 23 -15.38 -38.57 -8.73
CA PRO A 23 -15.23 -37.20 -8.26
C PRO A 23 -16.05 -36.91 -6.99
N CYS A 24 -15.47 -36.14 -6.07
CA CYS A 24 -16.16 -35.77 -4.85
C CYS A 24 -17.32 -34.82 -5.14
N LYS A 25 -18.52 -35.14 -4.62
CA LYS A 25 -19.72 -34.31 -4.77
C LYS A 25 -19.81 -33.17 -3.74
N ASN A 26 -18.92 -33.14 -2.74
CA ASN A 26 -18.92 -32.07 -1.72
C ASN A 26 -18.40 -30.75 -2.31
N SER A 27 -18.86 -29.64 -1.75
CA SER A 27 -18.29 -28.32 -2.04
C SER A 27 -16.90 -28.18 -1.40
N ALA A 28 -16.01 -27.49 -2.08
CA ALA A 28 -14.76 -27.04 -1.48
C ALA A 28 -15.04 -26.09 -0.31
N ILE A 29 -14.13 -26.03 0.66
CA ILE A 29 -14.17 -24.98 1.69
C ILE A 29 -14.04 -23.60 1.02
N ARG A 30 -14.58 -22.55 1.65
CA ARG A 30 -14.50 -21.18 1.11
C ARG A 30 -13.03 -20.79 0.90
N GLY A 31 -12.69 -20.29 -0.30
CA GLY A 31 -11.32 -19.97 -0.71
C GLY A 31 -10.39 -21.18 -0.94
N GLY A 32 -10.88 -22.41 -0.76
CA GLY A 32 -10.13 -23.65 -0.99
C GLY A 32 -10.53 -24.37 -2.27
N THR A 33 -9.80 -25.46 -2.58
CA THR A 33 -10.07 -26.34 -3.74
C THR A 33 -10.59 -27.72 -3.34
N VAL A 34 -10.54 -28.06 -2.05
CA VAL A 34 -10.97 -29.37 -1.51
C VAL A 34 -11.94 -29.17 -0.35
N CYS A 35 -12.82 -30.15 -0.14
CA CYS A 35 -13.77 -30.16 0.97
C CYS A 35 -13.09 -30.58 2.29
N THR A 36 -13.81 -30.45 3.40
CA THR A 36 -13.31 -30.80 4.75
C THR A 36 -12.83 -32.24 4.86
N VAL A 37 -13.43 -33.17 4.13
CA VAL A 37 -13.07 -34.61 4.14
C VAL A 37 -11.89 -34.96 3.23
N HIS A 38 -11.61 -34.14 2.21
CA HIS A 38 -10.44 -34.31 1.31
C HIS A 38 -9.29 -33.36 1.68
N GLY A 39 -9.08 -33.13 2.98
CA GLY A 39 -7.95 -32.36 3.48
C GLY A 39 -8.19 -30.87 3.67
N GLY A 40 -9.42 -30.38 3.46
CA GLY A 40 -9.76 -28.97 3.71
C GLY A 40 -9.59 -28.53 5.16
N ARG A 41 -9.57 -29.46 6.13
CA ARG A 41 -9.30 -29.18 7.55
C ARG A 41 -7.81 -29.14 7.89
N ALA A 42 -6.92 -29.53 6.98
CA ALA A 42 -5.49 -29.48 7.24
C ALA A 42 -5.08 -28.02 7.53
N PRO A 43 -4.32 -27.73 8.60
CA PRO A 43 -4.04 -26.36 9.04
C PRO A 43 -3.51 -25.45 7.93
N GLN A 44 -2.56 -25.96 7.13
CA GLN A 44 -1.96 -25.25 6.00
C GLN A 44 -2.93 -25.00 4.84
N VAL A 45 -3.93 -25.88 4.66
CA VAL A 45 -4.97 -25.74 3.62
C VAL A 45 -6.02 -24.75 4.08
N ALA A 46 -6.50 -24.87 5.31
CA ALA A 46 -7.47 -23.98 5.92
C ALA A 46 -6.94 -22.54 6.02
N ALA A 47 -5.68 -22.36 6.42
CA ALA A 47 -5.03 -21.05 6.47
C ALA A 47 -5.00 -20.38 5.09
N LYS A 48 -4.56 -21.10 4.04
CA LYS A 48 -4.52 -20.58 2.67
C LYS A 48 -5.91 -20.29 2.12
N ALA A 49 -6.90 -21.14 2.43
CA ALA A 49 -8.27 -20.94 2.04
C ALA A 49 -8.90 -19.71 2.71
N ALA A 50 -8.60 -19.48 4.00
CA ALA A 50 -9.04 -18.29 4.72
C ALA A 50 -8.47 -17.00 4.11
N VAL A 51 -7.19 -17.00 3.71
CA VAL A 51 -6.58 -15.86 3.01
C VAL A 51 -7.30 -15.57 1.70
N ARG A 52 -7.49 -16.58 0.84
CA ARG A 52 -8.18 -16.40 -0.45
C ARG A 52 -9.65 -15.97 -0.29
N ALA A 53 -10.36 -16.53 0.69
CA ALA A 53 -11.73 -16.16 1.00
C ALA A 53 -11.88 -14.70 1.43
N GLU A 54 -10.88 -14.18 2.15
CA GLU A 54 -10.81 -12.78 2.55
C GLU A 54 -10.51 -11.87 1.35
N LEU A 55 -9.58 -12.26 0.48
CA LEU A 55 -9.25 -11.50 -0.74
C LEU A 55 -10.42 -11.43 -1.72
N GLU A 56 -11.16 -12.54 -1.91
CA GLU A 56 -12.42 -12.54 -2.65
C GLU A 56 -13.45 -11.59 -2.02
N ASN A 57 -13.52 -11.53 -0.69
CA ASN A 57 -14.44 -10.63 0.02
C ASN A 57 -14.12 -9.15 -0.22
N TRP A 58 -12.85 -8.84 -0.50
CA TRP A 58 -12.41 -7.48 -0.87
C TRP A 58 -12.48 -7.21 -2.37
N GLY A 59 -12.96 -8.16 -3.18
CA GLY A 59 -13.08 -8.01 -4.63
C GLY A 59 -11.76 -8.24 -5.39
N LEU A 60 -10.71 -8.73 -4.74
CA LEU A 60 -9.42 -9.07 -5.35
C LEU A 60 -9.44 -10.52 -5.88
N GLY A 61 -10.44 -10.84 -6.70
CA GLY A 61 -10.73 -12.21 -7.17
C GLY A 61 -10.27 -12.52 -8.59
N ASP A 62 -9.63 -11.57 -9.29
CA ASP A 62 -9.13 -11.83 -10.64
C ASP A 62 -7.97 -12.83 -10.61
N THR A 63 -8.05 -13.82 -11.49
CA THR A 63 -7.39 -15.13 -11.37
C THR A 63 -6.00 -15.20 -12.01
N ASN A 64 -5.56 -14.11 -12.65
CA ASN A 64 -4.28 -14.05 -13.36
C ASN A 64 -3.10 -13.50 -12.55
N VAL A 65 -3.33 -13.05 -11.31
CA VAL A 65 -2.26 -12.49 -10.47
C VAL A 65 -2.18 -13.29 -9.18
N ASP A 66 -0.96 -13.66 -8.77
CA ASP A 66 -0.77 -14.32 -7.50
C ASP A 66 -1.30 -13.40 -6.37
N PRO A 67 -2.23 -13.88 -5.53
CA PRO A 67 -2.81 -13.02 -4.50
C PRO A 67 -1.76 -12.53 -3.48
N GLY A 68 -0.65 -13.25 -3.31
CA GLY A 68 0.49 -12.79 -2.51
C GLY A 68 1.27 -11.66 -3.15
N GLU A 69 1.44 -11.68 -4.47
CA GLU A 69 2.02 -10.57 -5.22
C GLU A 69 1.15 -9.30 -5.14
N VAL A 70 -0.17 -9.46 -5.24
CA VAL A 70 -1.12 -8.34 -5.04
C VAL A 70 -0.99 -7.77 -3.63
N LEU A 71 -0.95 -8.63 -2.61
CA LEU A 71 -0.77 -8.20 -1.23
C LEU A 71 0.56 -7.47 -1.02
N LEU A 72 1.66 -7.97 -1.59
CA LEU A 72 2.98 -7.34 -1.49
C LEU A 72 2.97 -5.94 -2.12
N LYS A 73 2.39 -5.80 -3.32
CA LYS A 73 2.25 -4.49 -4.00
C LYS A 73 1.43 -3.50 -3.18
N LEU A 74 0.34 -3.95 -2.57
CA LEU A 74 -0.49 -3.11 -1.70
C LEU A 74 0.28 -2.65 -0.45
N VAL A 75 1.06 -3.54 0.16
CA VAL A 75 1.90 -3.21 1.33
C VAL A 75 2.96 -2.18 0.97
N SER A 76 3.68 -2.38 -0.14
CA SER A 76 4.68 -1.42 -0.64
C SER A 76 4.04 -0.05 -0.96
N GLN A 77 2.84 -0.04 -1.55
CA GLN A 77 2.13 1.20 -1.84
C GLN A 77 1.68 1.93 -0.56
N SER A 78 1.21 1.20 0.46
CA SER A 78 0.85 1.78 1.76
C SER A 78 2.08 2.39 2.45
N ALA A 79 3.22 1.70 2.46
CA ALA A 79 4.47 2.22 3.02
C ALA A 79 4.93 3.52 2.34
N ALA A 80 4.96 3.56 1.00
CA ALA A 80 5.33 4.76 0.24
C ALA A 80 4.39 5.95 0.51
N ARG A 81 3.10 5.67 0.69
CA ARG A 81 2.10 6.70 1.03
C ARG A 81 2.28 7.22 2.45
N ALA A 82 2.59 6.35 3.41
CA ALA A 82 2.91 6.73 4.79
C ALA A 82 4.10 7.68 4.87
N GLU A 83 5.20 7.35 4.17
CA GLU A 83 6.40 8.20 4.10
C GLU A 83 6.09 9.57 3.47
N ARG A 84 5.27 9.59 2.42
CA ARG A 84 4.83 10.85 1.80
C ARG A 84 4.07 11.73 2.78
N TYR A 85 3.15 11.16 3.58
CA TYR A 85 2.41 11.94 4.57
C TYR A 85 3.29 12.42 5.72
N ALA A 86 4.22 11.60 6.22
CA ALA A 86 5.17 12.01 7.24
C ALA A 86 5.97 13.24 6.80
N ARG A 87 6.50 13.23 5.56
CA ARG A 87 7.23 14.37 4.99
C ARG A 87 6.38 15.62 4.87
N LEU A 88 5.14 15.49 4.38
CA LEU A 88 4.23 16.63 4.26
C LEU A 88 3.83 17.22 5.62
N LEU A 89 3.73 16.38 6.67
CA LEU A 89 3.48 16.83 8.04
C LEU A 89 4.68 17.57 8.60
N GLU A 90 5.89 17.05 8.42
CA GLU A 90 7.14 17.72 8.83
C GLU A 90 7.27 19.10 8.15
N GLU A 91 7.08 19.17 6.83
CA GLU A 91 7.06 20.44 6.09
C GLU A 91 6.00 21.42 6.63
N ALA A 92 4.83 20.92 7.03
CA ALA A 92 3.76 21.73 7.61
C ALA A 92 4.15 22.30 8.98
N TYR A 93 4.73 21.47 9.86
CA TYR A 93 5.21 21.89 11.17
C TYR A 93 6.30 22.95 11.04
N ASP A 94 7.29 22.74 10.17
CA ASP A 94 8.37 23.71 9.93
C ASP A 94 7.85 25.04 9.37
N ALA A 95 6.84 25.00 8.49
CA ALA A 95 6.20 26.21 7.97
C ALA A 95 5.39 26.93 9.06
N ALA A 96 4.71 26.19 9.93
CA ALA A 96 3.95 26.74 11.05
C ALA A 96 4.87 27.41 12.08
N GLU A 97 5.99 26.77 12.43
CA GLU A 97 6.97 27.34 13.36
C GLU A 97 7.61 28.60 12.77
N ARG A 98 7.98 28.58 11.47
CA ARG A 98 8.47 29.78 10.77
C ARG A 98 7.45 30.93 10.81
N LEU A 99 6.17 30.65 10.60
CA LEU A 99 5.11 31.68 10.69
C LEU A 99 5.00 32.23 12.12
N LYS A 100 5.01 31.35 13.12
CA LYS A 100 4.95 31.72 14.53
C LYS A 100 6.12 32.62 14.92
N THR A 101 7.35 32.23 14.58
CA THR A 101 8.54 33.05 14.83
C THR A 101 8.47 34.40 14.12
N ALA A 102 7.99 34.44 12.87
CA ALA A 102 7.83 35.69 12.13
C ALA A 102 6.80 36.63 12.79
N HIS A 103 5.67 36.08 13.27
CA HIS A 103 4.64 36.83 13.97
C HIS A 103 5.10 37.33 15.34
N GLU A 104 5.82 36.50 16.12
CA GLU A 104 6.42 36.90 17.39
C GLU A 104 7.47 38.01 17.20
N ALA A 105 8.30 37.90 16.16
CA ALA A 105 9.24 38.97 15.78
C ALA A 105 8.53 40.25 15.30
N GLU A 106 7.34 40.14 14.73
CA GLU A 106 6.53 41.28 14.33
C GLU A 106 5.92 42.00 15.53
N LEU A 107 5.38 41.25 16.51
CA LEU A 107 4.88 41.79 17.78
C LEU A 107 5.95 42.55 18.57
N LEU A 108 7.17 42.02 18.67
CA LEU A 108 8.29 42.67 19.36
C LEU A 108 8.73 44.00 18.70
N LEU A 109 8.41 44.20 17.42
CA LEU A 109 8.72 45.43 16.69
C LEU A 109 7.58 46.46 16.75
N VAL A 110 6.38 46.06 17.21
CA VAL A 110 5.24 46.97 17.45
C VAL A 110 5.36 47.66 18.82
N GLU A 111 6.10 47.09 19.77
CA GLU A 111 6.28 47.65 21.12
C GLU A 111 7.16 48.92 21.16
N ASP A 112 7.91 49.24 20.10
CA ASP A 112 8.87 50.36 20.05
C ASP A 112 8.43 51.57 19.19
N GLU A 113 7.18 51.61 18.66
CA GLU A 113 6.72 52.66 17.74
C GLU A 113 5.75 53.69 18.36
N PRO A 114 5.84 54.98 17.96
CA PRO A 114 5.02 56.04 18.55
C PRO A 114 3.57 55.99 18.05
N ASP A 115 2.65 56.24 18.99
CA ASP A 115 1.19 56.25 18.86
C ASP A 115 0.72 57.08 17.64
N GLY A 116 0.08 56.44 16.64
CA GLY A 116 -0.59 57.15 15.54
C GLY A 116 -0.58 56.54 14.13
N TRP A 117 -0.20 55.27 13.92
CA TRP A 117 -0.35 54.61 12.60
C TRP A 117 -1.61 53.73 12.59
N ASP A 118 -2.47 53.88 11.57
CA ASP A 118 -3.63 53.00 11.36
C ASP A 118 -3.14 51.59 10.94
N ASP A 119 -3.49 50.57 11.74
CA ASP A 119 -3.10 49.17 11.54
C ASP A 119 -3.58 48.59 10.18
N GLU A 120 -4.61 49.19 9.56
CA GLU A 120 -5.25 48.68 8.34
C GLU A 120 -4.43 48.88 7.04
N GLU A 121 -3.46 49.80 7.01
CA GLU A 121 -2.64 50.09 5.81
C GLU A 121 -1.25 49.47 5.84
N ARG A 122 -0.93 48.65 6.85
CA ARG A 122 0.42 48.10 7.04
C ARG A 122 0.70 46.97 6.02
N PRO A 123 1.71 47.11 5.15
CA PRO A 123 2.06 46.03 4.23
C PRO A 123 2.61 44.83 5.02
N GLU A 124 1.94 43.68 4.89
CA GLU A 124 2.35 42.42 5.51
C GLU A 124 3.82 42.12 5.11
N ARG A 125 4.69 41.90 6.11
CA ARG A 125 6.12 41.72 5.84
C ARG A 125 6.37 40.50 4.96
N ALA A 126 7.36 40.57 4.08
CA ALA A 126 7.67 39.52 3.12
C ALA A 126 7.86 38.13 3.76
N ALA A 127 8.42 38.07 4.97
CA ALA A 127 8.58 36.81 5.72
C ALA A 127 7.23 36.22 6.17
N THR A 128 6.34 37.04 6.73
CA THR A 128 4.97 36.65 7.13
C THR A 128 4.16 36.22 5.90
N GLN A 129 4.25 36.98 4.81
CA GLN A 129 3.57 36.66 3.55
C GLN A 129 4.07 35.35 2.93
N ALA A 130 5.39 35.11 2.94
CA ALA A 130 5.99 33.87 2.44
C ALA A 130 5.59 32.65 3.30
N ALA A 131 5.65 32.76 4.63
CA ALA A 131 5.24 31.68 5.53
C ALA A 131 3.75 31.33 5.39
N ARG A 132 2.90 32.35 5.23
CA ARG A 132 1.45 32.18 5.02
C ARG A 132 1.13 31.57 3.65
N ALA A 133 1.89 31.93 2.61
CA ALA A 133 1.79 31.32 1.28
C ALA A 133 2.25 29.85 1.30
N ASP A 134 3.34 29.54 2.01
CA ASP A 134 3.82 28.17 2.23
C ASP A 134 2.77 27.31 2.95
N LEU A 135 2.19 27.81 4.04
CA LEU A 135 1.10 27.11 4.75
C LEU A 135 -0.11 26.88 3.85
N ARG A 136 -0.55 27.89 3.08
CA ARG A 136 -1.64 27.71 2.09
C ARG A 136 -1.31 26.64 1.08
N ARG A 137 -0.09 26.62 0.53
CA ARG A 137 0.37 25.60 -0.41
C ARG A 137 0.37 24.21 0.23
N ILE A 138 0.90 24.06 1.43
CA ILE A 138 0.98 22.77 2.14
C ILE A 138 -0.41 22.25 2.51
N PHE A 139 -1.32 23.12 2.96
CA PHE A 139 -2.69 22.71 3.26
C PHE A 139 -3.51 22.42 1.99
N SER A 140 -3.23 23.08 0.87
CA SER A 140 -3.96 22.86 -0.40
C SER A 140 -3.36 21.75 -1.29
N VAL A 141 -2.09 21.39 -1.11
CA VAL A 141 -1.39 20.39 -1.92
C VAL A 141 -1.12 19.14 -1.08
N GLY A 142 -1.55 17.98 -1.57
CA GLY A 142 -1.07 16.69 -1.05
C GLY A 142 -1.83 16.09 0.14
N GLY A 143 -2.94 16.70 0.60
CA GLY A 143 -3.91 16.05 1.49
C GLY A 143 -3.85 16.42 2.97
N VAL A 144 -2.96 17.32 3.39
CA VAL A 144 -2.79 17.70 4.81
C VAL A 144 -4.04 18.39 5.37
N ALA A 145 -4.74 19.24 4.59
CA ALA A 145 -6.03 19.79 5.00
C ALA A 145 -7.11 18.72 5.22
N ALA A 146 -6.91 17.48 4.79
CA ALA A 146 -7.85 16.39 5.03
C ALA A 146 -7.52 15.56 6.28
N LEU A 147 -6.39 15.81 6.97
CA LEU A 147 -5.91 15.03 8.12
C LEU A 147 -6.29 15.62 9.49
N VAL A 148 -6.36 16.95 9.61
CA VAL A 148 -6.69 17.65 10.87
C VAL A 148 -7.76 18.72 10.63
N GLY A 149 -8.71 18.87 11.55
CA GLY A 149 -9.80 19.83 11.43
C GLY A 149 -10.39 20.24 12.76
N HIS A 150 -10.85 21.49 12.84
CA HIS A 150 -11.57 21.97 14.01
C HIS A 150 -12.99 21.41 14.04
N THR A 151 -13.44 20.99 15.22
CA THR A 151 -14.87 20.88 15.52
C THR A 151 -15.41 22.27 15.82
N TYR A 152 -16.65 22.52 15.44
CA TYR A 152 -17.30 23.80 15.67
C TYR A 152 -18.57 23.61 16.50
N ASP A 153 -18.86 24.58 17.34
CA ASP A 153 -20.11 24.69 18.07
C ASP A 153 -20.68 26.10 17.90
N SER A 154 -21.96 26.27 18.22
CA SER A 154 -22.69 27.52 18.05
C SER A 154 -22.99 28.16 19.40
N SER A 155 -22.66 29.44 19.53
CA SER A 155 -23.12 30.30 20.61
C SER A 155 -24.62 30.57 20.49
N LYS A 156 -25.27 30.88 21.63
CA LYS A 156 -26.67 31.32 21.69
C LYS A 156 -26.95 32.57 20.86
N ASP A 157 -25.92 33.36 20.55
CA ASP A 157 -26.02 34.59 19.76
C ASP A 157 -25.77 34.36 18.26
N GLY A 158 -25.64 33.09 17.85
CA GLY A 158 -25.46 32.69 16.44
C GLY A 158 -24.01 32.66 15.95
N GLY A 159 -23.03 32.96 16.81
CA GLY A 159 -21.61 32.86 16.47
C GLY A 159 -21.13 31.40 16.44
N ILE A 160 -20.42 31.00 15.38
CA ILE A 160 -19.78 29.68 15.28
C ILE A 160 -18.34 29.80 15.79
N TYR A 161 -17.92 28.95 16.73
CA TYR A 161 -16.55 28.95 17.28
C TYR A 161 -15.95 27.55 17.30
N ALA A 162 -14.63 27.46 17.15
CA ALA A 162 -13.91 26.20 17.21
C ALA A 162 -13.87 25.66 18.65
N THR A 163 -14.27 24.41 18.85
CA THR A 163 -14.36 23.76 20.18
C THR A 163 -13.24 22.77 20.47
N GLY A 164 -12.47 22.39 19.46
CA GLY A 164 -11.39 21.44 19.61
C GLY A 164 -10.75 21.11 18.27
N GLU A 165 -9.59 20.50 18.34
CA GLU A 165 -8.90 19.93 17.19
C GLU A 165 -9.22 18.44 17.14
N GLN A 166 -9.77 17.96 16.03
CA GLN A 166 -10.00 16.54 15.80
C GLN A 166 -9.21 16.06 14.58
N ILE A 167 -8.78 14.80 14.70
CA ILE A 167 -8.31 14.02 13.56
C ILE A 167 -9.47 13.97 12.56
N ARG A 168 -9.31 14.57 11.37
CA ARG A 168 -10.33 14.45 10.31
C ARG A 168 -10.39 12.99 9.89
N GLY A 169 -11.57 12.52 9.49
CA GLY A 169 -11.86 11.11 9.21
C GLY A 169 -10.90 10.42 8.22
N LEU A 170 -10.08 11.17 7.46
CA LEU A 170 -9.04 10.61 6.62
C LEU A 170 -7.89 9.94 7.41
N ALA A 171 -7.46 10.48 8.55
CA ALA A 171 -6.39 9.87 9.35
C ALA A 171 -6.87 8.62 10.12
N ASP A 172 -8.14 8.59 10.53
CA ASP A 172 -8.78 7.36 11.03
C ASP A 172 -8.93 6.31 9.90
N LEU A 173 -9.28 6.73 8.67
CA LEU A 173 -9.28 5.85 7.51
C LEU A 173 -7.88 5.35 7.16
N GLU A 174 -6.84 6.16 7.33
CA GLU A 174 -5.45 5.80 7.12
C GLU A 174 -4.95 4.80 8.20
N ALA A 175 -5.29 5.03 9.47
CA ALA A 175 -4.99 4.07 10.55
C ALA A 175 -5.66 2.71 10.28
N LYS A 176 -6.94 2.72 9.87
CA LYS A 176 -7.65 1.51 9.45
C LYS A 176 -7.04 0.84 8.23
N GLU A 177 -6.46 1.61 7.30
CA GLU A 177 -5.74 1.08 6.15
C GLU A 177 -4.43 0.43 6.57
N ARG A 178 -3.65 1.06 7.47
CA ARG A 178 -2.42 0.50 8.04
C ARG A 178 -2.68 -0.80 8.79
N ASP A 179 -3.71 -0.86 9.61
CA ASP A 179 -4.09 -2.08 10.33
C ASP A 179 -4.45 -3.22 9.37
N ARG A 180 -5.16 -2.91 8.28
CA ARG A 180 -5.46 -3.89 7.23
C ARG A 180 -4.17 -4.34 6.54
N CYS A 181 -3.29 -3.41 6.19
CA CYS A 181 -2.00 -3.68 5.57
C CYS A 181 -1.11 -4.61 6.43
N ALA A 182 -1.01 -4.34 7.74
CA ALA A 182 -0.27 -5.21 8.67
C ALA A 182 -0.89 -6.62 8.75
N ASN A 183 -2.23 -6.70 8.79
CA ASN A 183 -2.93 -7.98 8.71
C ASN A 183 -2.69 -8.71 7.39
N PHE A 184 -2.49 -7.99 6.28
CA PHE A 184 -2.17 -8.59 4.98
C PHE A 184 -0.77 -9.17 4.98
N ALA A 185 0.21 -8.42 5.48
CA ALA A 185 1.59 -8.88 5.60
C ALA A 185 1.67 -10.14 6.47
N ALA A 186 1.00 -10.15 7.64
CA ALA A 186 0.93 -11.32 8.51
C ALA A 186 0.29 -12.53 7.81
N LYS A 187 -0.82 -12.33 7.08
CA LYS A 187 -1.47 -13.39 6.31
C LYS A 187 -0.61 -13.88 5.14
N ALA A 188 0.14 -12.99 4.48
CA ALA A 188 1.04 -13.33 3.39
C ALA A 188 2.22 -14.18 3.88
N VAL A 189 2.81 -13.81 5.02
CA VAL A 189 3.85 -14.60 5.71
C VAL A 189 3.30 -15.96 6.13
N ALA A 190 2.13 -16.00 6.79
CA ALA A 190 1.48 -17.25 7.20
C ALA A 190 1.13 -18.18 6.02
N ALA A 191 0.85 -17.60 4.84
CA ALA A 191 0.60 -18.36 3.62
C ALA A 191 1.88 -18.86 2.92
N GLY A 192 3.07 -18.48 3.42
CA GLY A 192 4.37 -18.86 2.87
C GLY A 192 4.67 -18.22 1.52
N LEU A 193 4.17 -17.01 1.27
CA LEU A 193 4.20 -16.40 -0.06
C LEU A 193 5.62 -15.96 -0.47
N ALA A 194 6.43 -15.47 0.47
CA ALA A 194 7.83 -15.12 0.20
C ALA A 194 8.64 -16.33 -0.30
N THR A 195 8.55 -17.46 0.41
CA THR A 195 9.20 -18.72 0.00
C THR A 195 8.72 -19.16 -1.38
N ARG A 196 7.42 -19.09 -1.65
CA ARG A 196 6.85 -19.46 -2.94
C ARG A 196 7.29 -18.54 -4.09
N GLN A 197 7.47 -17.26 -3.84
CA GLN A 197 7.99 -16.33 -4.84
C GLN A 197 9.43 -16.67 -5.21
N VAL A 198 10.26 -17.01 -4.22
CA VAL A 198 11.62 -17.50 -4.47
C VAL A 198 11.58 -18.82 -5.26
N GLU A 199 10.79 -19.80 -4.81
CA GLU A 199 10.63 -21.08 -5.52
C GLU A 199 10.13 -20.91 -6.97
N LEU A 200 9.23 -19.94 -7.21
CA LEU A 200 8.71 -19.65 -8.54
C LEU A 200 9.78 -19.00 -9.41
N ALA A 201 10.50 -18.01 -8.88
CA ALA A 201 11.60 -17.34 -9.58
C ALA A 201 12.72 -18.33 -9.93
N GLU A 202 13.07 -19.23 -9.01
CA GLU A 202 14.03 -20.32 -9.25
C GLU A 202 13.56 -21.26 -10.36
N ARG A 203 12.29 -21.70 -10.32
CA ARG A 203 11.73 -22.55 -11.37
C ARG A 203 11.69 -21.86 -12.73
N GLN A 204 11.33 -20.58 -12.76
CA GLN A 204 11.32 -19.79 -13.99
C GLN A 204 12.74 -19.61 -14.54
N GLY A 205 13.72 -19.31 -13.68
CA GLY A 205 15.14 -19.25 -14.06
C GLY A 205 15.64 -20.58 -14.62
N ALA A 206 15.26 -21.70 -13.99
CA ALA A 206 15.60 -23.04 -14.47
C ALA A 206 14.97 -23.33 -15.85
N LEU A 207 13.71 -22.94 -16.08
CA LEU A 207 13.06 -23.10 -17.39
C LEU A 207 13.73 -22.26 -18.48
N VAL A 208 14.09 -21.01 -18.18
CA VAL A 208 14.82 -20.15 -19.12
C VAL A 208 16.18 -20.73 -19.43
N ALA A 209 16.93 -21.21 -18.42
CA ALA A 209 18.21 -21.86 -18.62
C ALA A 209 18.08 -23.11 -19.50
N GLN A 210 17.08 -23.97 -19.23
CA GLN A 210 16.81 -25.16 -20.05
C GLN A 210 16.48 -24.81 -21.49
N LEU A 211 15.66 -23.77 -21.72
CA LEU A 211 15.32 -23.29 -23.04
C LEU A 211 16.58 -22.80 -23.80
N VAL A 212 17.41 -21.99 -23.14
CA VAL A 212 18.65 -21.47 -23.74
C VAL A 212 19.61 -22.60 -24.10
N LEU A 213 19.79 -23.58 -23.21
CA LEU A 213 20.64 -24.74 -23.46
C LEU A 213 20.10 -25.59 -24.63
N ALA A 214 18.78 -25.82 -24.69
CA ALA A 214 18.17 -26.54 -25.80
C ALA A 214 18.37 -25.82 -27.15
N VAL A 215 18.29 -24.48 -27.16
CA VAL A 215 18.60 -23.67 -28.34
C VAL A 215 20.07 -23.81 -28.75
N PHE A 216 21.00 -23.80 -27.80
CA PHE A 216 22.42 -24.02 -28.08
C PHE A 216 22.72 -25.41 -28.66
N ASP A 217 22.01 -26.43 -28.18
CA ASP A 217 22.10 -27.79 -28.71
C ASP A 217 21.60 -27.86 -30.16
N GLU A 218 20.46 -27.23 -30.45
CA GLU A 218 19.86 -27.21 -31.78
C GLU A 218 20.67 -26.38 -32.79
N LEU A 219 21.34 -25.31 -32.33
CA LEU A 219 22.26 -24.51 -33.13
C LEU A 219 23.60 -25.19 -33.42
N GLY A 220 23.92 -26.28 -32.72
CA GLY A 220 25.12 -27.07 -32.97
C GLY A 220 26.43 -26.33 -32.67
N LEU A 221 26.52 -25.63 -31.53
CA LEU A 221 27.73 -24.91 -31.12
C LEU A 221 28.99 -25.80 -31.08
N THR A 222 30.15 -25.24 -31.43
CA THR A 222 31.44 -25.91 -31.19
C THR A 222 31.73 -26.03 -29.71
N ASP A 223 32.66 -26.91 -29.31
CA ASP A 223 33.01 -27.10 -27.90
C ASP A 223 33.53 -25.80 -27.26
N GLU A 224 34.38 -25.03 -27.97
CA GLU A 224 34.85 -23.73 -27.47
C GLU A 224 33.72 -22.71 -27.30
N GLN A 225 32.71 -22.72 -28.20
CA GLN A 225 31.55 -21.83 -28.10
C GLN A 225 30.64 -22.23 -26.94
N ARG A 226 30.51 -23.54 -26.68
CA ARG A 226 29.70 -24.09 -25.59
C ARG A 226 30.29 -23.76 -24.22
N GLU A 227 31.62 -23.79 -24.11
CA GLU A 227 32.35 -23.40 -22.91
C GLU A 227 32.25 -21.90 -22.63
N ALA A 228 32.27 -21.05 -23.66
CA ALA A 228 32.12 -19.60 -23.52
C ALA A 228 30.68 -19.10 -23.33
N ALA A 229 29.67 -19.93 -23.65
CA ALA A 229 28.26 -19.52 -23.67
C ALA A 229 27.71 -19.04 -22.30
N PRO A 230 28.02 -19.67 -21.15
CA PRO A 230 27.53 -19.21 -19.85
C PRO A 230 27.98 -17.79 -19.49
N ASP A 231 29.25 -17.46 -19.71
CA ASP A 231 29.82 -16.14 -19.41
C ASP A 231 29.20 -15.03 -20.28
N VAL A 232 28.97 -15.34 -21.57
CA VAL A 232 28.29 -14.42 -22.50
C VAL A 232 26.85 -14.19 -22.07
N LEU A 233 26.14 -15.27 -21.71
CA LEU A 233 24.76 -15.22 -21.26
C LEU A 233 24.62 -14.41 -19.96
N GLU A 234 25.48 -14.66 -18.97
CA GLU A 234 25.49 -13.95 -17.69
C GLU A 234 25.68 -12.44 -17.89
N ARG A 235 26.65 -12.05 -18.72
CA ARG A 235 26.92 -10.64 -19.02
C ARG A 235 25.70 -9.94 -19.62
N HIS A 236 24.97 -10.61 -20.53
CA HIS A 236 23.76 -10.04 -21.12
C HIS A 236 22.56 -10.05 -20.15
N LEU A 237 22.41 -11.07 -19.32
CA LEU A 237 21.37 -11.10 -18.28
C LEU A 237 21.55 -9.97 -17.27
N ARG A 238 22.78 -9.65 -16.86
CA ARG A 238 23.07 -8.51 -15.98
C ARG A 238 22.67 -7.16 -16.58
N LEU A 239 22.75 -7.00 -17.91
CA LEU A 239 22.33 -5.77 -18.60
C LEU A 239 20.81 -5.60 -18.67
N VAL A 240 20.05 -6.68 -18.53
CA VAL A 240 18.57 -6.66 -18.54
C VAL A 240 18.01 -6.52 -17.12
N ALA A 241 18.76 -6.96 -16.11
CA ALA A 241 18.35 -6.92 -14.69
C ALA A 241 18.65 -5.59 -13.98
N SER A 242 19.35 -4.65 -14.63
CA SER A 242 19.64 -3.28 -14.16
C SER A 242 18.56 -2.28 -14.56
#